data_AF-A0ABD0NRU5-F1
#
_entry.id   AF-A0ABD0NRU5-F1
#
_cell.length_a   1.000
_cell.length_b   1.000
_cell.length_c   1.000
_cell.angle_alpha   90.00
_cell.angle_beta   90.00
_cell.angle_gamma   90.00
#
_symmetry.space_group_name_H-M   'P 1'
#
loop_
_entity.id
_entity.type
_entity.pdbx_description
1 polymer ?
#
loop_
_entity_poly.entity_id
_entity_poly.type
_entity_poly.pdbx_seq_one_letter_code
_entity_poly.pdbx_strand_id
1 'polypeptide(L)' 'MEGLARANNLFALDLYRALRASNAEGNMFFSPLSISAALSMVYLGARGDTAKEMAK' A
#
# COMPACT_ATOMS: atom_id res chain seq x y z
N MET A 1 3.14 -17.10 6.23
CA MET A 1 3.21 -15.74 6.82
C MET A 1 4.30 -14.88 6.18
N GLU A 2 5.46 -15.45 5.81
CA GLU A 2 6.56 -14.70 5.16
C GLU A 2 6.15 -13.96 3.88
N GLY A 3 5.30 -14.57 3.03
CA GLY A 3 4.81 -13.93 1.80
C GLY A 3 4.03 -12.64 2.04
N LEU A 4 3.15 -12.62 3.04
CA LEU A 4 2.34 -11.43 3.38
C LEU A 4 3.22 -10.31 3.97
N ALA A 5 4.15 -10.67 4.86
CA ALA A 5 5.11 -9.70 5.40
C ALA A 5 5.96 -9.08 4.28
N ARG A 6 6.44 -9.90 3.33
CA ARG A 6 7.18 -9.42 2.16
C ARG A 6 6.34 -8.50 1.28
N ALA A 7 5.08 -8.86 0.99
CA ALA A 7 4.17 -8.03 0.19
C ALA A 7 3.93 -6.66 0.83
N ASN A 8 3.63 -6.63 2.13
CA ASN A 8 3.43 -5.38 2.88
C ASN A 8 4.70 -4.51 2.89
N ASN A 9 5.89 -5.12 2.99
CA ASN A 9 7.15 -4.39 2.95
C ASN A 9 7.44 -3.80 1.56
N LEU A 10 7.16 -4.53 0.48
CA LEU A 10 7.33 -4.01 -0.88
C LEU A 10 6.36 -2.85 -1.15
N PHE A 11 5.09 -3.04 -0.81
CA PHE A 11 4.08 -1.98 -0.88
C PHE A 11 4.50 -0.73 -0.09
N ALA A 12 5.04 -0.90 1.12
CA ALA A 12 5.53 0.22 1.94
C ALA A 12 6.64 1.02 1.26
N LEU A 13 7.60 0.33 0.63
CA LEU A 13 8.71 0.97 -0.09
C LEU A 13 8.23 1.71 -1.33
N ASP A 14 7.30 1.11 -2.09
CA ASP A 14 6.74 1.72 -3.29
C ASP A 14 5.88 2.94 -2.94
N LEU A 15 5.06 2.85 -1.88
CA LEU A 15 4.29 3.98 -1.36
C LEU A 15 5.21 5.11 -0.85
N TYR A 16 6.28 4.78 -0.11
CA TYR A 16 7.25 5.78 0.33
C TYR A 16 7.88 6.53 -0.85
N ARG A 17 8.31 5.81 -1.90
CA ARG A 17 8.87 6.42 -3.11
C ARG A 17 7.87 7.32 -3.82
N ALA A 18 6.62 6.88 -3.95
CA ALA A 18 5.55 7.67 -4.56
C ALA A 18 5.28 8.96 -3.76
N LEU A 19 5.15 8.87 -2.44
CA LEU A 19 4.94 10.02 -1.58
C LEU A 19 6.14 10.98 -1.59
N ARG A 20 7.37 10.46 -1.60
CA ARG A 20 8.60 11.27 -1.64
C ARG A 20 8.75 11.99 -2.97
N ALA A 21 8.30 11.40 -4.07
CA ALA A 21 8.27 12.07 -5.37
C ALA A 21 7.33 13.29 -5.36
N SER A 22 6.24 13.24 -4.58
CA SER A 22 5.31 14.36 -4.39
C SER A 22 5.73 15.37 -3.32
N ASN A 23 6.60 14.97 -2.38
CA ASN A 23 7.16 15.85 -1.35
C ASN A 23 8.65 15.57 -1.15
N ALA A 24 9.50 16.29 -1.88
CA ALA A 24 10.94 16.07 -1.92
C ALA A 24 11.67 16.49 -0.63
N GLU A 25 11.04 17.30 0.21
CA GLU A 25 11.66 17.89 1.40
C GLU A 25 10.81 17.69 2.66
N GLY A 26 11.45 17.75 3.83
CA GLY A 26 10.79 17.58 5.12
C GLY A 26 10.61 16.14 5.58
N ASN A 27 10.02 16.01 6.77
CA ASN A 27 9.81 14.74 7.46
C ASN A 27 8.65 13.96 6.82
N MET A 28 8.80 12.64 6.73
CA MET A 28 7.77 11.74 6.24
C MET A 28 7.56 10.61 7.24
N PHE A 29 6.33 10.44 7.70
CA PHE A 29 5.95 9.44 8.69
C PHE A 29 4.55 8.91 8.38
N PHE A 30 4.41 7.60 8.26
CA PHE A 30 3.13 6.93 8.05
C PHE A 30 3.20 5.48 8.53
N SER A 31 2.05 4.82 8.65
CA SER A 31 1.93 3.39 8.98
C SER A 31 1.55 2.57 7.74
N PRO A 32 2.51 1.88 7.08
CA PRO A 32 2.21 1.11 5.88
C PRO A 32 1.25 -0.05 6.14
N LEU A 33 1.38 -0.71 7.31
CA LEU A 33 0.52 -1.83 7.68
C LEU A 33 -0.93 -1.39 7.88
N SER A 34 -1.15 -0.23 8.49
CA SER A 34 -2.52 0.31 8.67
C SER A 34 -3.18 0.61 7.32
N ILE A 35 -2.44 1.19 6.36
CA ILE A 35 -2.94 1.45 5.01
C ILE A 35 -3.25 0.14 4.28
N SER A 36 -2.34 -0.83 4.35
CA SER A 36 -2.52 -2.14 3.72
C SER A 36 -3.74 -2.88 4.27
N ALA A 37 -3.96 -2.81 5.59
CA ALA A 37 -5.14 -3.39 6.24
C ALA A 37 -6.43 -2.70 5.78
N ALA A 38 -6.46 -1.37 5.71
CA ALA A 38 -7.60 -0.62 5.21
C ALA A 38 -7.92 -0.97 3.75
N LEU A 39 -6.90 -1.00 2.87
CA LEU A 39 -7.07 -1.37 1.47
C LEU A 39 -7.51 -2.83 1.30
N SER A 40 -7.06 -3.74 2.17
CA SER A 40 -7.54 -5.13 2.16
C SER A 40 -9.04 -5.24 2.49
N MET A 41 -9.53 -4.42 3.42
CA MET A 41 -10.98 -4.35 3.71
C MET A 41 -11.77 -3.78 2.53
N VAL A 42 -11.25 -2.72 1.89
CA VAL A 42 -11.88 -2.12 0.69
C VAL A 42 -11.89 -3.12 -0.48
N TYR A 43 -10.80 -3.87 -0.66
CA TYR A 43 -10.65 -4.88 -1.70
C TYR A 43 -11.75 -5.95 -1.62
N LEU A 44 -12.17 -6.34 -0.41
CA LEU A 44 -13.25 -7.31 -0.19
C LEU A 44 -14.58 -6.86 -0.83
N GLY A 45 -14.81 -5.54 -0.87
CA GLY A 45 -15.97 -4.92 -1.52
C GLY A 45 -15.79 -4.63 -3.01
N ALA A 46 -14.55 -4.59 -3.51
CA ALA A 46 -14.26 -4.24 -4.90
C ALA A 46 -14.68 -5.34 -5.89
N ARG A 47 -15.01 -4.97 -7.12
CA ARG A 47 -15.42 -5.89 -8.20
C ARG A 47 -14.77 -5.45 -9.52
N GLY A 48 -14.84 -6.33 -10.53
CA GLY A 48 -14.37 -6.04 -11.87
C GLY A 48 -12.92 -5.57 -11.89
N ASP A 49 -12.65 -4.52 -12.67
CA ASP A 49 -11.30 -4.00 -12.85
C ASP A 49 -10.74 -3.31 -11.60
N THR A 50 -11.60 -2.73 -10.76
CA THR A 50 -11.18 -2.17 -9.45
C THR A 50 -10.54 -3.23 -8.56
N ALA A 51 -11.15 -4.42 -8.45
CA ALA A 51 -10.55 -5.51 -7.68
C ALA A 51 -9.22 -5.97 -8.30
N LYS A 52 -9.14 -6.07 -9.63
CA LYS A 52 -7.92 -6.51 -10.32
C LYS A 52 -6.74 -5.56 -10.08
N GLU A 53 -6.99 -4.25 -10.11
CA GLU A 53 -5.95 -3.25 -9.86
C GLU A 53 -5.48 -3.26 -8.40
N MET A 54 -6.41 -3.41 -7.45
CA MET A 54 -6.07 -3.46 -6.02
C MET A 54 -5.25 -4.69 -5.62
N ALA A 55 -5.36 -5.80 -6.37
CA ALA A 55 -4.64 -7.04 -6.09
C ALA A 55 -3.24 -7.14 -6.76
N LYS A 56 -2.88 -6.12 -7.55
CA LYS A 56 -1.63 -6.07 -8.32
C LYS A 56 -0.48 -5.50 -7.49
#